data_AF-A0A8E1UPY0-F1
#
_entry.id   AF-A0A8E1UPY0-F1
#
_cell.length_a   1.000
_cell.length_b   1.000
_cell.length_c   1.000
_cell.angle_alpha   90.00
_cell.angle_beta   90.00
_cell.angle_gamma   90.00
#
_symmetry.space_group_name_H-M   'P 1'
#
loop_
_entity.id
_entity.type
_entity.pdbx_description
1 polymer ?
#
loop_
_entity_poly.entity_id
_entity_poly.type
_entity_poly.pdbx_seq_one_letter_code
_entity_poly.pdbx_strand_id
1 'polypeptide(L)'
;FAISVVMMALSMCGMFFGTSKAVLYTAIALVGYGNSNIFSIVFSQALLSVPDRQNEVSGLMIMGLFGGTVFPLLMGFASDAAGQAGAVGVMSVGVVYLLYYINKVKH
;
A
#
# COMPACT_ATOMS: atom_id res chain seq x y z
N PHE A 1 -10.36 1.28 -7.72
CA PHE A 1 -9.29 2.12 -7.16
C PHE A 1 -9.78 2.91 -5.93
N ALA A 2 -10.78 3.81 -6.05
CA ALA A 2 -11.31 4.58 -4.91
C ALA A 2 -11.75 3.75 -3.70
N ILE A 3 -12.56 2.70 -3.92
CA ILE A 3 -13.03 1.80 -2.85
C ILE A 3 -11.83 1.15 -2.12
N SER A 4 -10.83 0.69 -2.86
CA SER A 4 -9.62 0.07 -2.28
C SER A 4 -8.82 1.04 -1.42
N VAL A 5 -8.69 2.31 -1.82
CA VAL A 5 -7.99 3.33 -1.04
C VAL A 5 -8.77 3.69 0.23
N VAL A 6 -10.10 3.81 0.14
CA VAL A 6 -10.95 4.04 1.33
C VAL A 6 -10.84 2.88 2.32
N MET A 7 -10.84 1.63 1.82
CA MET A 7 -10.63 0.45 2.67
C MET A 7 -9.25 0.45 3.34
N MET A 8 -8.18 0.86 2.64
CA MET A 8 -6.86 1.00 3.24
C MET A 8 -6.83 2.10 4.31
N ALA A 9 -7.49 3.24 4.08
CA ALA A 9 -7.60 4.31 5.06
C ALA A 9 -8.36 3.85 6.33
N LEU A 10 -9.50 3.17 6.15
CA LEU A 10 -10.25 2.56 7.27
C LEU A 10 -9.40 1.55 8.03
N SER A 11 -8.59 0.77 7.32
CA SER A 11 -7.69 -0.18 7.95
C SER A 11 -6.59 0.49 8.77
N MET A 12 -6.06 1.64 8.35
CA MET A 12 -5.08 2.39 9.16
C MET A 12 -5.71 2.87 10.47
N CYS A 13 -6.95 3.35 10.42
CA CYS A 13 -7.71 3.67 11.64
C CYS A 13 -7.93 2.43 12.52
N GLY A 14 -8.27 1.28 11.91
CA GLY A 14 -8.43 0.00 12.59
C GLY A 14 -7.14 -0.50 13.27
N MET A 15 -5.99 -0.35 12.62
CA MET A 15 -4.68 -0.68 13.21
C MET A 15 -4.22 0.35 14.25
N PHE A 16 -4.71 1.58 14.22
CA PHE A 16 -4.34 2.59 15.22
C PHE A 16 -5.14 2.45 16.52
N PHE A 17 -6.47 2.24 16.42
CA PHE A 17 -7.37 2.12 17.58
C PHE A 17 -7.59 0.67 18.04
N GLY A 18 -7.36 -0.31 17.17
CA GLY A 18 -7.59 -1.72 17.47
C GLY A 18 -6.53 -2.26 18.44
N THR A 19 -6.96 -2.66 19.62
CA THR A 19 -6.13 -3.36 20.62
C THR A 19 -6.37 -4.88 20.64
N SER A 20 -7.48 -5.34 20.05
CA SER A 20 -7.82 -6.76 19.98
C SER A 20 -7.21 -7.43 18.75
N LYS A 21 -6.67 -8.65 18.91
CA LYS A 21 -6.08 -9.45 17.83
C LYS A 21 -7.02 -9.62 16.63
N ALA A 22 -8.32 -9.78 16.89
CA ALA A 22 -9.33 -9.92 15.85
C ALA A 22 -9.43 -8.66 14.98
N VAL A 23 -9.40 -7.47 15.61
CA VAL A 23 -9.46 -6.17 14.90
C VAL A 23 -8.19 -5.93 14.10
N LEU A 24 -7.03 -6.32 14.64
CA LEU A 24 -5.76 -6.20 13.93
C LEU A 24 -5.68 -7.14 12.73
N TYR A 25 -6.13 -8.38 12.85
CA TYR A 25 -6.15 -9.30 11.71
C TYR A 25 -7.15 -8.88 10.63
N THR A 26 -8.33 -8.38 10.99
CA THR A 26 -9.27 -7.86 10.01
C THR A 26 -8.71 -6.61 9.31
N ALA A 27 -8.02 -5.73 10.04
CA ALA A 27 -7.34 -4.60 9.44
C ALA A 27 -6.21 -5.05 8.49
N ILE A 28 -5.32 -5.94 8.90
CA ILE A 28 -4.28 -6.48 8.01
C ILE A 28 -4.88 -7.10 6.74
N ALA A 29 -6.00 -7.82 6.86
CA ALA A 29 -6.72 -8.36 5.71
C ALA A 29 -7.29 -7.25 4.79
N LEU A 30 -7.83 -6.17 5.36
CA LEU A 30 -8.32 -5.00 4.62
C LEU A 30 -7.18 -4.28 3.88
N VAL A 31 -6.02 -4.07 4.51
CA VAL A 31 -4.82 -3.52 3.83
C VAL A 31 -4.41 -4.41 2.67
N GLY A 32 -4.29 -5.73 2.90
CA GLY A 32 -3.86 -6.69 1.89
C GLY A 32 -4.81 -6.74 0.68
N TYR A 33 -6.12 -6.67 0.93
CA TYR A 33 -7.13 -6.57 -0.11
C TYR A 33 -7.01 -5.27 -0.92
N GLY A 34 -6.88 -4.12 -0.23
CA GLY A 34 -6.72 -2.83 -0.88
C GLY A 34 -5.47 -2.75 -1.75
N ASN A 35 -4.33 -3.23 -1.23
CA ASN A 35 -3.06 -3.22 -1.94
C ASN A 35 -3.05 -4.13 -3.18
N SER A 36 -3.62 -5.34 -3.07
CA SER A 36 -3.73 -6.28 -4.21
C SER A 36 -4.51 -5.70 -5.39
N ASN A 37 -5.59 -4.98 -5.10
CA ASN A 37 -6.40 -4.32 -6.13
C ASN A 37 -5.67 -3.12 -6.75
N ILE A 38 -5.00 -2.29 -5.95
CA ILE A 38 -4.26 -1.13 -6.45
C ILE A 38 -3.09 -1.58 -7.33
N PHE A 39 -2.32 -2.56 -6.88
CA PHE A 39 -1.19 -3.11 -7.64
C PHE A 39 -1.65 -3.63 -9.00
N SER A 40 -2.70 -4.46 -9.03
CA SER A 40 -3.19 -5.05 -10.29
C SER A 40 -3.66 -3.99 -11.29
N ILE A 41 -4.33 -2.93 -10.82
CA ILE A 41 -4.77 -1.82 -11.68
C ILE A 41 -3.56 -1.06 -12.24
N VAL A 42 -2.63 -0.64 -11.37
CA VAL A 42 -1.44 0.13 -11.80
C VAL A 42 -0.56 -0.72 -12.72
N PHE A 43 -0.40 -2.00 -12.43
CA PHE A 43 0.35 -2.95 -13.25
C PHE A 43 -0.26 -3.13 -14.63
N SER A 44 -1.57 -3.38 -14.70
CA SER A 44 -2.27 -3.47 -15.99
C SER A 44 -2.15 -2.18 -16.81
N GLN A 45 -2.32 -1.03 -16.17
CA GLN A 45 -2.17 0.27 -16.84
C GLN A 45 -0.75 0.50 -17.36
N ALA A 46 0.28 0.15 -16.58
CA ALA A 46 1.66 0.26 -17.02
C ALA A 46 1.95 -0.66 -18.22
N LEU A 47 1.50 -1.92 -18.20
CA LEU A 47 1.64 -2.82 -19.34
C LEU A 47 0.95 -2.30 -20.61
N LEU A 48 -0.25 -1.73 -20.46
CA LEU A 48 -1.01 -1.17 -21.58
C LEU A 48 -0.46 0.16 -22.09
N SER A 49 0.33 0.89 -21.29
CA SER A 49 0.94 2.16 -21.70
C SER A 49 2.03 2.00 -22.76
N VAL A 50 2.75 0.87 -22.74
CA VAL A 50 3.80 0.53 -23.72
C VAL A 50 3.68 -0.95 -24.12
N PRO A 51 2.69 -1.30 -24.97
CA PRO A 51 2.37 -2.70 -25.28
C PRO A 51 3.50 -3.44 -26.01
N ASP A 52 4.36 -2.73 -26.73
CA ASP A 52 5.54 -3.32 -27.41
C ASP A 52 6.65 -3.75 -26.45
N ARG A 53 6.65 -3.26 -25.20
CA ARG A 53 7.73 -3.47 -24.21
C ARG A 53 7.21 -3.99 -22.87
N GLN A 54 6.12 -4.76 -22.89
CA GLN A 54 5.47 -5.29 -21.68
C GLN A 54 6.42 -6.04 -20.74
N ASN A 55 7.37 -6.81 -21.26
CA ASN A 55 8.30 -7.58 -20.43
C ASN A 55 9.30 -6.68 -19.68
N GLU A 56 9.74 -5.58 -20.30
CA GLU A 56 10.63 -4.59 -19.68
C GLU A 56 9.87 -3.77 -18.63
N VAL A 57 8.65 -3.33 -18.94
CA VAL A 57 7.79 -2.59 -17.99
C VAL A 57 7.44 -3.46 -16.78
N SER A 58 7.05 -4.72 -16.99
CA SER A 58 6.81 -5.68 -15.91
C SER A 58 8.05 -5.85 -15.04
N GLY A 59 9.22 -6.06 -15.64
CA GLY A 59 10.49 -6.18 -14.95
C GLY A 59 10.84 -4.94 -14.11
N LEU A 60 10.63 -3.74 -14.66
CA LEU A 60 10.83 -2.47 -13.94
C LEU A 60 9.88 -2.32 -12.75
N MET A 61 8.60 -2.68 -12.90
CA MET A 61 7.63 -2.63 -11.81
C MET A 61 7.97 -3.56 -10.66
N ILE A 62 8.40 -4.79 -10.97
CA ILE A 62 8.84 -5.75 -9.96
C ILE A 62 10.13 -5.28 -9.27
N MET A 63 11.09 -4.72 -10.01
CA MET A 63 12.27 -4.07 -9.41
C MET A 63 11.89 -2.93 -8.47
N GLY A 64 10.91 -2.09 -8.84
CA GLY A 64 10.38 -1.05 -7.98
C GLY A 64 9.75 -1.59 -6.69
N LEU A 65 9.01 -2.71 -6.77
CA LEU A 65 8.43 -3.37 -5.60
C LEU A 65 9.50 -3.86 -4.62
N PHE A 66 10.59 -4.45 -5.13
CA PHE A 66 11.74 -4.83 -4.30
C PHE A 66 12.43 -3.60 -3.70
N GLY A 67 12.59 -2.51 -4.45
CA GLY A 67 13.07 -1.24 -3.90
C GLY A 67 12.17 -0.68 -2.78
N GLY A 68 10.88 -0.97 -2.83
CA GLY A 68 9.91 -0.65 -1.78
C GLY A 68 10.14 -1.37 -0.45
N THR A 69 10.98 -2.41 -0.40
CA THR A 69 11.31 -3.14 0.86
C THR A 69 12.03 -2.28 1.90
N VAL A 70 12.52 -1.10 1.52
CA VAL A 70 12.99 -0.07 2.44
C VAL A 70 11.88 0.36 3.42
N PHE A 71 10.60 0.34 3.01
CA PHE A 71 9.48 0.68 3.88
C PHE A 71 9.32 -0.29 5.07
N PRO A 72 9.28 -1.62 4.87
CA PRO A 72 9.33 -2.59 5.96
C PRO A 72 10.51 -2.40 6.92
N LEU A 73 11.70 -2.03 6.43
CA LEU A 73 12.85 -1.74 7.29
C LEU A 73 12.59 -0.51 8.17
N LEU A 74 12.11 0.59 7.58
CA LEU A 74 11.72 1.79 8.32
C LEU A 74 10.57 1.54 9.29
N MET A 75 9.61 0.70 8.90
CA MET A 75 8.49 0.27 9.74
C MET A 75 9.01 -0.53 10.95
N GLY A 76 9.99 -1.40 10.75
CA GLY A 76 10.65 -2.14 11.83
C GLY A 76 11.32 -1.20 12.84
N PHE A 77 12.18 -0.29 12.36
CA PHE A 77 12.82 0.70 13.23
C PHE A 77 11.81 1.60 13.97
N ALA A 78 10.77 2.07 13.29
CA ALA A 78 9.72 2.88 13.90
C ALA A 78 8.90 2.09 14.91
N SER A 79 8.67 0.79 14.65
CA SER A 79 8.00 -0.13 15.57
C SER A 79 8.83 -0.37 16.83
N ASP A 80 10.15 -0.51 16.70
CA ASP A 80 11.02 -0.70 17.87
C ASP A 80 11.04 0.55 18.76
N ALA A 81 10.91 1.75 18.17
CA ALA A 81 10.91 3.02 18.91
C ALA A 81 9.55 3.41 19.52
N ALA A 82 8.43 3.19 18.80
CA ALA A 82 7.10 3.69 19.18
C ALA A 82 6.01 2.60 19.14
N GLY A 83 6.37 1.33 19.07
CA GLY A 83 5.45 0.21 18.98
C GLY A 83 4.58 0.23 17.72
N GLN A 84 3.40 -0.36 17.81
CA GLN A 84 2.43 -0.43 16.71
C GLN A 84 2.09 0.94 16.11
N ALA A 85 2.07 2.00 16.92
CA ALA A 85 1.81 3.36 16.44
C ALA A 85 2.91 3.87 15.50
N GLY A 86 4.18 3.55 15.77
CA GLY A 86 5.30 3.87 14.86
C GLY A 86 5.18 3.14 13.53
N ALA A 87 4.83 1.85 13.57
CA ALA A 87 4.63 1.02 12.39
C ALA A 87 3.47 1.54 11.51
N VAL A 88 2.32 1.85 12.13
CA VAL A 88 1.16 2.45 11.45
C VAL A 88 1.48 3.84 10.92
N GLY A 89 2.30 4.62 11.62
CA GLY A 89 2.78 5.92 11.14
C GLY A 89 3.52 5.81 9.81
N VAL A 90 4.47 4.89 9.68
CA VAL A 90 5.19 4.66 8.41
C VAL A 90 4.25 4.18 7.30
N MET A 91 3.32 3.27 7.60
CA MET A 91 2.34 2.79 6.62
C MET A 91 1.36 3.88 6.18
N SER A 92 1.01 4.81 7.08
CA SER A 92 0.08 5.90 6.78
C SER A 92 0.62 6.86 5.72
N VAL A 93 1.95 7.07 5.66
CA VAL A 93 2.61 7.86 4.61
C VAL A 93 2.32 7.27 3.22
N GLY A 94 2.38 5.94 3.10
CA GLY A 94 2.03 5.24 1.86
C GLY A 94 0.56 5.41 1.46
N VAL A 95 -0.35 5.35 2.43
CA VAL A 95 -1.80 5.58 2.17
C VAL A 95 -2.08 7.03 1.79
N VAL A 96 -1.43 8.00 2.43
CA VAL A 96 -1.54 9.43 2.07
C VAL A 96 -1.02 9.66 0.66
N TYR A 97 0.10 9.04 0.28
CA TYR A 97 0.61 9.10 -1.08
C TYR A 97 -0.41 8.53 -2.10
N LEU A 98 -1.03 7.38 -1.80
CA LEU A 98 -2.07 6.79 -2.65
C LEU A 98 -3.33 7.67 -2.73
N LEU A 99 -3.72 8.32 -1.63
CA LEU A 99 -4.82 9.29 -1.59
C LEU A 99 -4.50 10.53 -2.44
N TYR A 100 -3.26 11.01 -2.45
CA TYR A 100 -2.86 12.07 -3.38
C TYR A 100 -2.91 11.58 -4.83
N TYR A 101 -2.39 10.37 -5.09
CA TYR A 101 -2.37 9.77 -6.42
C TYR A 101 -3.78 9.54 -6.98
N ILE A 102 -4.78 9.27 -6.13
CA ILE A 102 -6.19 9.10 -6.53
C ILE A 102 -6.75 10.31 -7.28
N ASN A 103 -6.36 11.52 -6.87
CA ASN A 103 -6.81 12.75 -7.50
C ASN A 103 -6.13 12.99 -8.85
N LYS A 104 -4.98 12.34 -9.07
CA LYS A 104 -4.20 12.38 -10.32
C LYS A 104 -4.58 11.26 -11.29
N VAL A 105 -5.09 10.12 -10.80
CA VAL A 105 -5.68 9.05 -11.64
C VAL A 105 -7.10 9.49 -12.04
N LYS A 106 -7.17 10.49 -12.92
CA LYS A 106 -8.38 10.85 -13.65
C LYS A 106 -8.32 10.17 -15.01
N HIS A 107 -9.23 9.21 -15.19
CA HIS A 107 -9.63 8.50 -16.43
C HIS A 107 -8.52 8.06 -17.39
#